data_AF-A0AAD1ZUW4-F1
#
_entry.id   AF-A0AAD1ZUW4-F1
#
_cell.length_a   1.000
_cell.length_b   1.000
_cell.length_c   1.000
_cell.angle_alpha   90.00
_cell.angle_beta   90.00
_cell.angle_gamma   90.00
#
_symmetry.space_group_name_H-M   'P 1'
#
loop_
_entity.id
_entity.type
_entity.pdbx_description
1 polymer ?
#
loop_
_entity_poly.entity_id
_entity_poly.type
_entity_poly.pdbx_seq_one_letter_code
_entity_poly.pdbx_strand_id
1 'polypeptide(L)'
;MAAYDHSKKSMAWLPVAGQWRNLRKLCKEQMFSLHRLDASKGLRQEKMKKLYNYVHDCCISDQVVDIGDAVFITSLNLISATLFSTDFAQFNSDSSQEMKDIVRRLLENVAIPNLADFFPVLKFIDPQGILRKTKSYISKVFVIFDDLIDQRLQSRSESLDHPVRNDLLEAILNHIQASESELTLDVLKHLLLVGKTKFYSTQISILHKYLKNQFTVSL
;
A
#
# COMPACT_ATOMS: atom_id res chain seq x y z
N MET A 1 -10.93 -6.58 -11.79
CA MET A 1 -10.00 -5.64 -12.45
C MET A 1 -10.68 -4.47 -13.19
N ALA A 2 -11.94 -4.60 -13.62
CA ALA A 2 -12.69 -3.52 -14.29
C ALA A 2 -13.31 -2.45 -13.36
N ALA A 3 -13.22 -2.62 -12.04
CA ALA A 3 -13.79 -1.67 -11.08
C ALA A 3 -13.11 -0.29 -11.20
N TYR A 4 -13.92 0.77 -11.28
CA TYR A 4 -13.48 2.18 -11.40
C TYR A 4 -12.52 2.45 -12.56
N ASP A 5 -12.64 1.70 -13.66
CA ASP A 5 -11.69 1.76 -14.78
C ASP A 5 -10.23 1.57 -14.35
N HIS A 6 -9.99 0.83 -13.25
CA HIS A 6 -8.64 0.67 -12.70
C HIS A 6 -7.67 0.13 -13.73
N SER A 7 -8.08 -0.81 -14.58
CA SER A 7 -7.23 -1.33 -15.66
C SER A 7 -6.78 -0.28 -16.68
N LYS A 8 -7.50 0.83 -16.84
CA LYS A 8 -7.16 1.91 -17.78
C LYS A 8 -6.25 2.99 -17.19
N LYS A 9 -6.02 2.99 -15.87
CA LYS A 9 -5.27 4.03 -15.15
C LYS A 9 -4.09 3.46 -14.36
N SER A 10 -4.16 2.18 -14.05
CA SER A 10 -3.21 1.44 -13.23
C SER A 10 -1.96 1.09 -14.03
N MET A 11 -0.78 1.43 -13.49
CA MET A 11 0.53 1.04 -14.05
C MET A 11 0.64 -0.49 -14.27
N ALA A 12 -0.11 -1.29 -13.52
CA ALA A 12 -0.14 -2.74 -13.62
C ALA A 12 -0.85 -3.28 -14.88
N TRP A 13 -1.65 -2.45 -15.55
CA TRP A 13 -2.52 -2.85 -16.66
C TRP A 13 -2.40 -1.94 -17.88
N LEU A 14 -1.88 -0.73 -17.71
CA LEU A 14 -1.59 0.20 -18.80
C LEU A 14 -0.61 -0.42 -19.81
N PRO A 15 -0.82 -0.20 -21.13
CA PRO A 15 0.19 -0.54 -22.13
C PRO A 15 1.45 0.30 -21.92
N VAL A 16 2.59 -0.19 -22.41
CA VAL A 16 3.91 0.46 -22.29
C VAL A 16 3.99 1.71 -23.20
N ALA A 17 3.31 2.77 -22.79
CA ALA A 17 3.16 4.05 -23.49
C ALA A 17 3.55 5.24 -22.58
N GLY A 18 3.24 6.47 -23.00
CA GLY A 18 3.61 7.71 -22.29
C GLY A 18 3.22 7.70 -20.80
N GLN A 19 1.94 7.50 -20.51
CA GLN A 19 1.42 7.47 -19.14
C GLN A 19 2.09 6.39 -18.27
N TRP A 20 2.28 5.17 -18.78
CA TRP A 20 2.98 4.10 -18.05
C TRP A 20 4.44 4.47 -17.76
N ARG A 21 5.16 5.05 -18.73
CA ARG A 21 6.55 5.50 -18.55
C ARG A 21 6.65 6.60 -17.50
N ASN A 22 5.70 7.53 -17.51
CA ASN A 22 5.63 8.62 -16.52
C ASN A 22 5.41 8.06 -15.11
N LEU A 23 4.41 7.19 -14.93
CA LEU A 23 4.14 6.54 -13.63
C LEU A 23 5.34 5.71 -13.15
N ARG A 24 5.97 4.94 -14.05
CA ARG A 24 7.15 4.15 -13.72
C ARG A 24 8.34 5.01 -13.33
N LYS A 25 8.58 6.11 -14.04
CA LYS A 25 9.64 7.07 -13.72
C LYS A 25 9.41 7.69 -12.35
N LEU A 26 8.18 8.15 -12.08
CA LEU A 26 7.77 8.70 -10.80
C LEU A 26 8.02 7.72 -9.64
N CYS A 27 7.55 6.47 -9.76
CA CYS A 27 7.85 5.44 -8.75
C CYS A 27 9.35 5.21 -8.58
N LYS A 28 10.10 5.09 -9.67
CA LYS A 28 11.55 4.85 -9.62
C LYS A 28 12.28 5.98 -8.90
N GLU A 29 11.93 7.24 -9.17
CA GLU A 29 12.63 8.40 -8.63
C GLU A 29 12.18 8.71 -7.19
N GLN A 30 10.86 8.66 -6.96
CA GLN A 30 10.24 9.14 -5.72
C GLN A 30 10.00 8.04 -4.68
N MET A 31 10.07 6.75 -5.02
CA MET A 31 9.90 5.65 -4.06
C MET A 31 11.11 4.72 -3.99
N PHE A 32 11.66 4.35 -5.14
CA PHE A 32 12.62 3.25 -5.25
C PHE A 32 14.04 3.69 -5.62
N SER A 33 14.34 4.99 -5.55
CA SER A 33 15.71 5.46 -5.75
C SER A 33 16.57 5.06 -4.54
N LEU A 34 17.85 4.82 -4.77
CA LEU A 34 18.78 4.44 -3.69
C LEU A 34 18.74 5.44 -2.53
N HIS A 35 18.76 6.73 -2.86
CA HIS A 35 18.64 7.81 -1.89
C HIS A 35 17.34 7.71 -1.06
N ARG A 36 16.20 7.40 -1.66
CA ARG A 36 14.92 7.24 -0.94
C ARG A 36 14.90 5.99 -0.08
N LEU A 37 15.48 4.89 -0.56
CA LEU A 37 15.62 3.65 0.21
C LEU A 37 16.54 3.84 1.44
N ASP A 38 17.63 4.60 1.28
CA ASP A 38 18.54 4.93 2.38
C ASP A 38 17.88 5.90 3.37
N ALA A 39 17.21 6.95 2.89
CA ALA A 39 16.42 7.87 3.73
C ALA A 39 15.32 7.14 4.51
N SER A 40 14.73 6.08 3.94
CA SER A 40 13.72 5.24 4.61
C SER A 40 14.30 4.29 5.68
N LYS A 41 15.62 4.23 5.87
CA LYS A 41 16.25 3.32 6.85
C LYS A 41 15.73 3.58 8.27
N GLY A 42 15.60 4.85 8.67
CA GLY A 42 15.05 5.23 9.97
C GLY A 42 13.61 4.73 10.15
N LEU A 43 12.77 4.91 9.13
CA LEU A 43 11.39 4.41 9.14
C LEU A 43 11.34 2.88 9.28
N ARG A 44 12.18 2.14 8.54
CA ARG A 44 12.26 0.68 8.65
C ARG A 44 12.67 0.24 10.06
N GLN A 45 13.66 0.91 10.64
CA GLN A 45 14.10 0.63 12.01
C GLN A 45 13.01 0.93 13.04
N GLU A 46 12.28 2.03 12.87
CA GLU A 46 11.12 2.37 13.71
C GLU A 46 10.06 1.27 13.66
N LYS A 47 9.65 0.82 12.46
CA LYS A 47 8.63 -0.24 12.33
C LYS A 47 9.11 -1.58 12.91
N MET A 48 10.38 -1.94 12.69
CA MET A 48 10.97 -3.14 13.30
C MET A 48 11.01 -3.04 14.82
N LYS A 49 11.31 -1.86 15.38
CA LYS A 49 11.28 -1.64 16.83
C LYS A 49 9.87 -1.79 17.40
N LYS A 50 8.85 -1.27 16.72
CA LYS A 50 7.45 -1.46 17.13
C LYS A 50 7.04 -2.94 17.13
N LEU A 51 7.42 -3.69 16.09
CA LEU A 51 7.20 -5.13 16.02
C LEU A 51 7.92 -5.87 17.15
N TYR A 52 9.21 -5.55 17.40
CA TYR A 52 9.98 -6.13 18.49
C TYR A 52 9.30 -5.89 19.84
N ASN A 53 8.92 -4.65 20.13
CA ASN A 53 8.25 -4.30 21.38
C ASN A 53 6.95 -5.09 21.54
N TYR A 54 6.12 -5.17 20.50
CA TYR A 54 4.89 -5.96 20.53
C TYR A 54 5.15 -7.44 20.86
N VAL A 55 6.11 -8.08 20.18
CA VAL A 55 6.46 -9.48 20.44
C VAL A 55 7.02 -9.66 21.85
N HIS A 56 7.83 -8.71 22.32
CA HIS A 56 8.40 -8.71 23.66
C HIS A 56 7.32 -8.61 24.74
N ASP A 57 6.35 -7.70 24.56
CA ASP A 57 5.24 -7.50 25.49
C ASP A 57 4.33 -8.74 25.55
N CYS A 58 4.07 -9.39 24.41
CA CYS A 58 3.35 -10.66 24.37
C CYS A 58 4.12 -11.78 25.09
N CYS A 59 5.45 -11.84 24.94
CA CYS A 59 6.30 -12.81 25.64
C CYS A 59 6.25 -12.63 27.16
N ILE A 60 6.33 -11.38 27.64
CA ILE A 60 6.20 -11.07 29.08
C ILE A 60 4.81 -11.46 29.62
N SER A 61 3.78 -11.31 28.80
CA SER A 61 2.38 -11.56 29.17
C SER A 61 1.90 -12.99 28.89
N ASP A 62 2.80 -13.90 28.47
CA ASP A 62 2.50 -15.27 28.05
C ASP A 62 1.37 -15.37 26.99
N GLN A 63 1.35 -14.41 26.05
CA GLN A 63 0.37 -14.35 24.99
C GLN A 63 0.89 -14.97 23.69
N VAL A 64 0.04 -15.75 23.03
CA VAL A 64 0.33 -16.31 21.71
C VAL A 64 0.37 -15.19 20.67
N VAL A 65 1.44 -15.16 19.86
CA VAL A 65 1.60 -14.19 18.77
C VAL A 65 1.22 -14.82 17.44
N ASP A 66 0.28 -14.20 16.72
CA ASP A 66 0.08 -14.48 15.31
C ASP A 66 1.16 -13.75 14.48
N ILE A 67 2.17 -14.51 14.04
CA ILE A 67 3.29 -13.98 13.24
C ILE A 67 2.79 -13.43 11.90
N GLY A 68 1.79 -14.07 11.28
CA GLY A 68 1.24 -13.63 10.01
C GLY A 68 0.58 -12.25 10.15
N ASP A 69 -0.19 -12.08 11.21
CA ASP A 69 -0.84 -10.81 11.53
C ASP A 69 0.16 -9.71 11.88
N ALA A 70 1.15 -10.04 12.71
CA ALA A 70 2.19 -9.09 13.13
C ALA A 70 3.03 -8.59 11.94
N VAL A 71 3.39 -9.50 11.03
CA VAL A 71 4.08 -9.16 9.78
C VAL A 71 3.19 -8.32 8.87
N PHE A 72 1.90 -8.67 8.76
CA PHE A 72 0.95 -7.92 7.95
C PHE A 72 0.80 -6.47 8.43
N ILE A 73 0.57 -6.25 9.73
CA ILE A 73 0.48 -4.91 10.33
C ILE A 73 1.76 -4.13 10.09
N THR A 74 2.91 -4.76 10.31
CA THR A 74 4.22 -4.11 10.13
C THR A 74 4.45 -3.69 8.68
N SER A 75 4.12 -4.56 7.72
CA SER A 75 4.20 -4.24 6.28
C SER A 75 3.21 -3.16 5.88
N LEU A 76 1.96 -3.23 6.36
CA LEU A 76 0.94 -2.22 6.09
C LEU A 76 1.40 -0.83 6.57
N ASN A 77 1.92 -0.76 7.80
CA ASN A 77 2.42 0.49 8.38
C ASN A 77 3.68 1.01 7.69
N LEU A 78 4.59 0.12 7.27
CA LEU A 78 5.75 0.53 6.49
C LEU A 78 5.32 1.16 5.15
N ILE A 79 4.35 0.54 4.47
CA ILE A 79 3.77 1.06 3.22
C ILE A 79 3.09 2.40 3.47
N SER A 80 2.14 2.45 4.41
CA SER A 80 1.35 3.65 4.65
C SER A 80 2.21 4.81 5.13
N ALA A 81 3.23 4.56 5.93
CA ALA A 81 4.16 5.60 6.34
C ALA A 81 5.08 6.07 5.20
N THR A 82 5.47 5.17 4.28
CA THR A 82 6.23 5.57 3.08
C THR A 82 5.38 6.41 2.12
N LEU A 83 4.09 6.09 1.99
CA LEU A 83 3.17 6.74 1.06
C LEU A 83 2.60 8.06 1.60
N PHE A 84 2.25 8.10 2.89
CA PHE A 84 1.45 9.16 3.51
C PHE A 84 2.02 9.70 4.84
N SER A 85 3.13 9.14 5.32
CA SER A 85 3.68 9.40 6.66
C SER A 85 2.69 9.10 7.80
N THR A 86 1.83 8.09 7.62
CA THR A 86 0.80 7.69 8.59
C THR A 86 0.83 6.18 8.84
N ASP A 87 0.61 5.74 10.08
CA ASP A 87 0.39 4.32 10.40
C ASP A 87 -1.10 3.99 10.25
N PHE A 88 -1.42 2.97 9.46
CA PHE A 88 -2.81 2.56 9.18
C PHE A 88 -3.35 1.52 10.16
N ALA A 89 -2.47 0.91 10.95
CA ALA A 89 -2.82 -0.08 11.95
C ALA A 89 -1.94 0.08 13.20
N GLN A 90 -2.47 -0.34 14.33
CA GLN A 90 -1.78 -0.50 15.60
C GLN A 90 -1.92 -1.96 16.03
N PHE A 91 -0.91 -2.45 16.75
CA PHE A 91 -1.01 -3.76 17.39
C PHE A 91 -2.12 -3.72 18.46
N ASN A 92 -2.90 -4.80 18.56
CA ASN A 92 -3.96 -4.96 19.58
C ASN A 92 -5.05 -3.88 19.58
N SER A 93 -5.37 -3.29 18.42
CA SER A 93 -6.39 -2.24 18.30
C SER A 93 -7.55 -2.67 17.40
N ASP A 94 -8.78 -2.50 17.90
CA ASP A 94 -10.01 -2.84 17.16
C ASP A 94 -10.20 -1.98 15.90
N SER A 95 -9.84 -0.69 15.97
CA SER A 95 -9.91 0.20 14.79
C SER A 95 -8.95 -0.24 13.68
N SER A 96 -7.89 -0.95 14.04
CA SER A 96 -6.94 -1.51 13.08
C SER A 96 -7.47 -2.75 12.38
N GLN A 97 -8.43 -3.47 13.00
CA GLN A 97 -9.04 -4.65 12.39
C GLN A 97 -9.87 -4.30 11.16
N GLU A 98 -10.58 -3.17 11.15
CA GLU A 98 -11.35 -2.76 9.98
C GLU A 98 -10.44 -2.49 8.76
N MET A 99 -9.38 -1.69 8.96
CA MET A 99 -8.41 -1.41 7.90
C MET A 99 -7.73 -2.69 7.40
N LYS A 100 -7.30 -3.56 8.33
CA LYS A 100 -6.69 -4.84 7.99
C LYS A 100 -7.64 -5.70 7.17
N ASP A 101 -8.90 -5.77 7.57
CA ASP A 101 -9.93 -6.55 6.86
C ASP A 101 -10.20 -6.02 5.45
N ILE A 102 -10.25 -4.69 5.27
CA ILE A 102 -10.40 -4.09 3.94
C ILE A 102 -9.24 -4.49 3.04
N VAL A 103 -8.00 -4.32 3.49
CA VAL A 103 -6.79 -4.62 2.71
C VAL A 103 -6.65 -6.12 2.46
N ARG A 104 -6.86 -6.96 3.47
CA ARG A 104 -6.78 -8.42 3.38
C ARG A 104 -7.81 -8.97 2.40
N ARG A 105 -9.07 -8.57 2.51
CA ARG A 105 -10.14 -9.03 1.60
C ARG A 105 -9.93 -8.52 0.18
N LEU A 106 -9.35 -7.34 0.01
CA LEU A 106 -8.95 -6.86 -1.31
C LEU A 106 -7.87 -7.78 -1.92
N LEU A 107 -6.84 -8.13 -1.15
CA LEU A 107 -5.77 -9.03 -1.59
C LEU A 107 -6.30 -10.44 -1.92
N GLU A 108 -7.18 -10.99 -1.08
CA GLU A 108 -7.84 -12.29 -1.31
C GLU A 108 -8.64 -12.28 -2.62
N ASN A 109 -9.47 -11.27 -2.86
CA ASN A 109 -10.27 -11.16 -4.09
C ASN A 109 -9.41 -10.99 -5.35
N VAL A 110 -8.20 -10.44 -5.24
CA VAL A 110 -7.25 -10.30 -6.37
C VAL A 110 -6.47 -11.61 -6.60
N ALA A 111 -6.30 -12.44 -5.57
CA ALA A 111 -5.59 -13.71 -5.67
C ALA A 111 -6.45 -14.85 -6.24
N ILE A 112 -7.77 -14.79 -6.08
CA ILE A 112 -8.69 -15.83 -6.57
C ILE A 112 -8.83 -15.73 -8.11
N PRO A 113 -8.64 -16.83 -8.86
CA PRO A 113 -8.93 -16.87 -10.29
C PRO A 113 -10.41 -16.55 -10.55
N ASN A 114 -10.66 -15.55 -11.40
CA ASN A 114 -12.00 -15.16 -11.77
C ASN A 114 -12.41 -15.86 -13.07
N LEU A 115 -13.47 -16.67 -13.03
CA LEU A 115 -14.01 -17.40 -14.17
C LEU A 115 -14.40 -16.46 -15.32
N ALA A 116 -14.83 -15.23 -15.01
CA ALA A 116 -15.16 -14.24 -16.03
C ALA A 116 -13.93 -13.72 -16.82
N ASP A 117 -12.71 -13.98 -16.33
CA ASP A 117 -11.48 -13.68 -17.06
C ASP A 117 -11.18 -14.76 -18.12
N PHE A 118 -11.63 -16.00 -17.91
CA PHE A 118 -11.49 -17.12 -18.86
C PHE A 118 -12.69 -17.24 -19.81
N PHE A 119 -13.88 -16.88 -19.35
CA PHE A 119 -15.13 -16.96 -20.11
C PHE A 119 -15.78 -15.57 -20.18
N PRO A 120 -15.48 -14.76 -21.21
CA PRO A 120 -15.94 -13.37 -21.31
C PRO A 120 -17.46 -13.19 -21.23
N VAL A 121 -18.24 -14.19 -21.66
CA VAL A 121 -19.71 -14.20 -21.57
C VAL A 121 -20.19 -14.09 -20.12
N LEU A 122 -19.42 -14.60 -19.15
CA LEU A 122 -19.76 -14.56 -17.73
C LEU A 122 -19.47 -13.21 -17.05
N LYS A 123 -18.85 -12.24 -17.76
CA LYS A 123 -18.53 -10.92 -17.18
C LYS A 123 -19.75 -10.15 -16.69
N PHE A 124 -20.89 -10.32 -17.34
CA PHE A 124 -22.11 -9.58 -17.01
C PHE A 124 -22.80 -10.10 -15.75
N ILE A 125 -22.66 -11.40 -15.45
CA ILE A 125 -23.36 -12.03 -14.33
C ILE A 125 -22.51 -12.08 -13.05
N ASP A 126 -21.19 -11.90 -13.14
CA ASP A 126 -20.25 -11.95 -12.00
C ASP A 126 -20.48 -13.17 -11.10
N PRO A 127 -20.29 -14.40 -11.62
CA PRO A 127 -20.78 -15.63 -10.99
C PRO A 127 -20.14 -15.89 -9.61
N GLN A 128 -18.92 -15.40 -9.38
CA GLN A 128 -18.21 -15.50 -8.10
C GLN A 128 -18.42 -14.27 -7.20
N GLY A 129 -19.12 -13.24 -7.69
CA GLY A 129 -19.30 -11.95 -7.01
C GLY A 129 -17.99 -11.17 -6.81
N ILE A 130 -16.91 -11.57 -7.46
CA ILE A 130 -15.57 -10.99 -7.26
C ILE A 130 -15.57 -9.54 -7.71
N LEU A 131 -16.18 -9.22 -8.85
CA LEU A 131 -16.21 -7.84 -9.34
C LEU A 131 -16.94 -6.93 -8.36
N ARG A 132 -18.12 -7.35 -7.86
CA ARG A 132 -18.90 -6.59 -6.88
C ARG A 132 -18.14 -6.40 -5.56
N LYS A 133 -17.55 -7.46 -5.02
CA LYS A 133 -16.75 -7.42 -3.79
C LYS A 133 -15.52 -6.52 -3.93
N THR A 134 -14.72 -6.72 -4.98
CA THR A 134 -13.54 -5.88 -5.26
C THR A 134 -13.93 -4.42 -5.44
N LYS A 135 -15.04 -4.11 -6.12
CA LYS A 135 -15.53 -2.73 -6.25
C LYS A 135 -15.84 -2.11 -4.88
N SER A 136 -16.53 -2.84 -4.00
CA SER A 136 -16.81 -2.36 -2.64
C SER A 136 -15.54 -2.08 -1.85
N TYR A 137 -14.55 -2.98 -1.84
CA TYR A 137 -13.30 -2.78 -1.10
C TYR A 137 -12.45 -1.65 -1.71
N ILE A 138 -12.35 -1.55 -3.04
CA ILE A 138 -11.66 -0.43 -3.70
C ILE A 138 -12.32 0.89 -3.33
N SER A 139 -13.66 0.96 -3.27
CA SER A 139 -14.37 2.16 -2.84
C SER A 139 -13.95 2.60 -1.43
N LYS A 140 -13.86 1.66 -0.49
CA LYS A 140 -13.44 1.96 0.89
C LYS A 140 -11.99 2.48 0.94
N VAL A 141 -11.08 1.85 0.19
CA VAL A 141 -9.69 2.31 0.08
C VAL A 141 -9.61 3.69 -0.56
N PHE A 142 -10.42 3.98 -1.57
CA PHE A 142 -10.43 5.29 -2.22
C PHE A 142 -10.94 6.39 -1.30
N VAL A 143 -11.95 6.13 -0.48
CA VAL A 143 -12.39 7.08 0.56
C VAL A 143 -11.24 7.43 1.51
N ILE A 144 -10.49 6.42 1.98
CA ILE A 144 -9.31 6.64 2.83
C ILE A 144 -8.26 7.49 2.10
N PHE A 145 -8.01 7.24 0.82
CA PHE A 145 -7.04 8.02 0.04
C PHE A 145 -7.52 9.46 -0.18
N ASP A 146 -8.80 9.66 -0.47
CA ASP A 146 -9.40 10.98 -0.63
C ASP A 146 -9.26 11.78 0.68
N ASP A 147 -9.59 11.19 1.83
CA ASP A 147 -9.43 11.84 3.14
C ASP A 147 -7.96 12.25 3.41
N LEU A 148 -6.99 11.39 3.08
CA LEU A 148 -5.56 11.70 3.26
C LEU A 148 -5.05 12.78 2.31
N ILE A 149 -5.56 12.79 1.07
CA ILE A 149 -5.25 13.83 0.08
C ILE A 149 -5.83 15.16 0.54
N ASP A 150 -7.09 15.19 0.96
CA ASP A 150 -7.78 16.40 1.41
C ASP A 150 -7.12 16.99 2.65
N GLN A 151 -6.80 16.16 3.65
CA GLN A 151 -6.03 16.60 4.83
C GLN A 151 -4.69 17.23 4.43
N ARG A 152 -4.00 16.64 3.44
CA ARG A 152 -2.71 17.18 2.97
C ARG A 152 -2.89 18.53 2.27
N LEU A 153 -3.88 18.64 1.39
CA LEU A 153 -4.18 19.89 0.68
C LEU A 153 -4.59 21.01 1.64
N GLN A 154 -5.41 20.70 2.64
CA GLN A 154 -5.80 21.64 3.71
C GLN A 154 -4.56 22.15 4.46
N SER A 155 -3.69 21.24 4.91
CA SER A 155 -2.46 21.61 5.64
C SER A 155 -1.52 22.52 4.85
N ARG A 156 -1.50 22.38 3.51
CA ARG A 156 -0.73 23.26 2.60
C ARG A 156 -1.35 24.65 2.46
N SER A 157 -2.67 24.74 2.52
CA SER A 157 -3.40 26.00 2.37
C SER A 157 -3.39 26.85 3.64
N GLU A 158 -3.34 26.23 4.81
CA GLU A 158 -3.42 26.90 6.11
C GLU A 158 -2.08 27.49 6.56
N SER A 159 -0.95 26.98 6.08
CA SER A 159 0.38 27.47 6.46
C SER A 159 1.34 27.55 5.27
N LEU A 160 1.94 28.73 5.08
CA LEU A 160 3.06 28.96 4.16
C LEU A 160 4.34 28.22 4.60
N ASP A 161 4.43 27.82 5.87
CA ASP A 161 5.55 27.09 6.48
C ASP A 161 5.12 25.69 6.96
N HIS A 162 4.22 25.04 6.22
CA HIS A 162 3.83 23.67 6.54
C HIS A 162 5.07 22.75 6.44
N PRO A 163 5.30 21.85 7.41
CA PRO A 163 6.44 20.95 7.37
C PRO A 163 6.31 20.02 6.17
N VAL A 164 7.17 20.24 5.17
CA VAL A 164 7.20 19.43 3.95
C VAL A 164 7.52 17.98 4.32
N ARG A 165 6.57 17.09 4.08
CA ARG A 165 6.73 15.67 4.37
C ARG A 165 7.57 14.99 3.30
N ASN A 166 8.46 14.10 3.70
CA ASN A 166 9.31 13.36 2.77
C ASN A 166 8.63 12.06 2.29
N ASP A 167 7.36 12.12 1.88
CA ASP A 167 6.57 10.97 1.43
C ASP A 167 6.20 11.03 -0.06
N LEU A 168 5.56 9.97 -0.56
CA LEU A 168 5.15 9.90 -1.96
C LEU A 168 4.02 10.88 -2.27
N LEU A 169 3.03 11.00 -1.40
CA LEU A 169 1.91 11.92 -1.60
C LEU A 169 2.44 13.35 -1.81
N GLU A 170 3.38 13.80 -0.98
CA GLU A 170 3.99 15.12 -1.09
C GLU A 170 4.70 15.31 -2.44
N ALA A 171 5.51 14.32 -2.85
CA ALA A 171 6.24 14.36 -4.11
C ALA A 171 5.29 14.43 -5.32
N ILE A 172 4.16 13.72 -5.27
CA ILE A 172 3.18 13.72 -6.35
C ILE A 172 2.42 15.04 -6.39
N LEU A 173 1.96 15.55 -5.26
CA LEU A 173 1.29 16.85 -5.20
C LEU A 173 2.18 17.99 -5.72
N ASN A 174 3.48 17.97 -5.39
CA ASN A 174 4.46 18.92 -5.94
C ASN A 174 4.60 18.78 -7.46
N HIS A 175 4.58 17.55 -7.97
CA HIS A 175 4.65 17.30 -9.41
C HIS A 175 3.41 17.79 -10.16
N ILE A 176 2.21 17.56 -9.60
CA ILE A 176 0.93 18.05 -10.15
C ILE A 176 0.92 19.59 -10.20
N GLN A 177 1.46 20.25 -9.17
CA GLN A 177 1.52 21.71 -9.14
C GLN A 177 2.57 22.30 -10.10
N ALA A 178 3.69 21.60 -10.32
CA ALA A 178 4.80 22.07 -11.14
C ALA A 178 4.65 21.78 -12.65
N SER A 179 3.68 20.97 -13.06
CA SER A 179 3.51 20.55 -14.46
C SER A 179 2.04 20.58 -14.88
N GLU A 180 1.76 20.99 -16.12
CA GLU A 180 0.47 20.70 -16.80
C GLU A 180 0.39 19.21 -17.20
N SER A 181 0.78 18.29 -16.29
CA SER A 181 0.91 16.87 -16.62
C SER A 181 -0.43 16.13 -16.59
N GLU A 182 -0.47 14.99 -17.28
CA GLU A 182 -1.58 14.01 -17.24
C GLU A 182 -1.74 13.32 -15.85
N LEU A 183 -0.92 13.63 -14.86
CA LEU A 183 -1.01 13.05 -13.52
C LEU A 183 -2.12 13.74 -12.74
N THR A 184 -3.25 13.06 -12.59
CA THR A 184 -4.38 13.53 -11.78
C THR A 184 -4.38 12.84 -10.41
N LEU A 185 -5.06 13.45 -9.44
CA LEU A 185 -5.32 12.82 -8.12
C LEU A 185 -6.04 11.46 -8.26
N ASP A 186 -6.84 11.32 -9.32
CA ASP A 186 -7.47 10.05 -9.67
C ASP A 186 -6.42 9.00 -10.08
N VAL A 187 -5.50 9.31 -11.00
CA VAL A 187 -4.39 8.40 -11.37
C VAL A 187 -3.51 8.06 -10.15
N LEU A 188 -3.33 8.99 -9.22
CA LEU A 188 -2.64 8.75 -7.95
C LEU A 188 -3.33 7.66 -7.12
N LYS A 189 -4.66 7.72 -6.93
CA LYS A 189 -5.42 6.68 -6.21
C LYS A 189 -5.21 5.30 -6.84
N HIS A 190 -5.21 5.25 -8.18
CA HIS A 190 -4.93 4.03 -8.91
C HIS A 190 -3.48 3.55 -8.74
N LEU A 191 -2.49 4.45 -8.70
CA LEU A 191 -1.10 4.10 -8.45
C LEU A 191 -0.87 3.51 -7.06
N LEU A 192 -1.47 4.13 -6.03
CA LEU A 192 -1.40 3.69 -4.64
C LEU A 192 -2.08 2.33 -4.43
N LEU A 193 -3.11 2.03 -5.22
CA LEU A 193 -3.78 0.74 -5.25
C LEU A 193 -2.95 -0.35 -5.96
N VAL A 194 -1.94 0.01 -6.77
CA VAL A 194 -1.03 -0.93 -7.47
C VAL A 194 0.04 -1.47 -6.53
N GLY A 195 -0.41 -2.08 -5.44
CA GLY A 195 0.35 -3.13 -4.75
C GLY A 195 0.22 -4.43 -5.52
N LYS A 196 0.69 -4.53 -6.77
CA LYS A 196 0.82 -5.86 -7.40
C LYS A 196 1.68 -6.70 -6.47
N THR A 197 1.20 -7.92 -6.24
CA THR A 197 1.74 -9.06 -5.50
C THR A 197 3.24 -9.12 -5.27
N LYS A 198 4.12 -8.54 -6.10
CA LYS A 198 5.55 -8.43 -5.80
C LYS A 198 5.88 -7.50 -4.64
N PHE A 199 5.10 -6.47 -4.32
CA PHE A 199 5.43 -5.62 -3.16
C PHE A 199 5.26 -6.40 -1.85
N TYR A 200 4.11 -7.08 -1.68
CA TYR A 200 3.85 -7.96 -0.54
C TYR A 200 4.65 -9.26 -0.61
N SER A 201 4.76 -9.93 -1.77
CA SER A 201 5.51 -11.19 -1.90
C SER A 201 7.01 -10.98 -1.77
N THR A 202 7.56 -9.85 -2.20
CA THR A 202 8.99 -9.56 -2.04
C THR A 202 9.28 -9.12 -0.62
N GLN A 203 8.43 -8.33 0.04
CA GLN A 203 8.60 -8.06 1.47
C GLN A 203 8.43 -9.32 2.32
N ILE A 204 7.43 -10.16 2.06
CA ILE A 204 7.24 -11.45 2.72
C ILE A 204 8.40 -12.41 2.41
N SER A 205 8.90 -12.46 1.16
CA SER A 205 10.05 -13.30 0.81
C SER A 205 11.36 -12.78 1.41
N ILE A 206 11.53 -11.46 1.55
CA ILE A 206 12.68 -10.83 2.20
C ILE A 206 12.62 -11.06 3.71
N LEU A 207 11.46 -10.90 4.35
CA LEU A 207 11.24 -11.22 5.77
C LEU A 207 11.43 -12.72 6.03
N HIS A 208 10.87 -13.58 5.19
CA HIS A 208 11.06 -15.03 5.27
C HIS A 208 12.55 -15.40 5.11
N LYS A 209 13.28 -14.78 4.18
CA LYS A 209 14.73 -15.01 3.98
C LYS A 209 15.57 -14.44 5.13
N TYR A 210 15.16 -13.30 5.71
CA TYR A 210 15.83 -12.67 6.85
C TYR A 210 15.64 -13.48 8.15
N LEU A 211 14.41 -13.94 8.41
CA LEU A 211 14.10 -14.81 9.55
C LEU A 211 14.83 -16.17 9.41
N LYS A 212 14.80 -16.79 8.22
CA LYS A 212 15.52 -18.04 7.98
C LYS A 212 17.03 -17.92 8.24
N ASN A 213 17.65 -16.80 7.86
CA ASN A 213 19.08 -16.58 8.09
C ASN A 213 19.45 -16.28 9.57
N GLN A 214 18.54 -15.74 10.38
CA GLN A 214 18.78 -15.51 11.81
C GLN A 214 18.64 -16.81 12.62
N PHE A 215 17.73 -17.72 12.23
CA PHE A 215 17.52 -18.99 12.94
C PHE A 215 18.45 -20.13 12.48
N THR A 216 19.26 -19.96 11.44
CA THR A 216 20.29 -20.96 11.06
C THR A 216 21.65 -20.71 11.72
N VAL A 217 21.80 -19.66 12.56
CA VAL A 217 23.07 -19.34 13.25
C VAL A 217 22.97 -19.55 14.77
N SER A 218 22.08 -20.44 15.21
CA SER A 218 22.00 -20.84 16.62
C SER A 218 21.66 -22.32 16.74
N LEU A 219 22.51 -23.17 16.16
CA LEU A 219 22.76 -24.55 16.55
C LEU A 219 24.24 -24.86 16.29
#